data_AF-B9AD24-F1
#
_entry.id   AF-B9AD24-F1
#
_cell.length_a   1.000
_cell.length_b   1.000
_cell.length_c   1.000
_cell.angle_alpha   90.00
_cell.angle_beta   90.00
_cell.angle_gamma   90.00
#
_symmetry.space_group_name_H-M   'P 1'
#
loop_
_entity.id
_entity.type
_entity.pdbx_description
1 polymer ?
#
loop_
_entity_poly.entity_id
_entity_poly.type
_entity_poly.pdbx_seq_one_letter_code
_entity_poly.pdbx_strand_id
1 'polypeptide(L)'
;MNKKAKYELILIILIGVVLINTAIVISHPEKKSDSENCYNMTTVGSNENGTVYKIIAGNNSSNDTVGVILGVHPREHEIHEEVNKTIANITGENGTNNLTKKFVIYYVVTNDNLTSRDDTRPAGENLAHDFIVPNIKADNPFVVIDVHEIDPKYEYSNFIYSISNNSAKTNGYAQIIADNLGIENFNFTEGTSPHKVTEPIAAQGINTLLMETCITNSIQEKHDTAEKLIYALDNLKK
;
A
#
# COMPACT_ATOMS: atom_id res chain seq x y z
N MET A 1 -29.31 8.49 -57.75
CA MET A 1 -28.36 7.38 -57.51
C MET A 1 -29.14 6.08 -57.43
N ASN A 2 -28.79 5.05 -58.22
CA ASN A 2 -29.48 3.75 -58.16
C ASN A 2 -29.28 3.12 -56.77
N LYS A 3 -30.28 2.40 -56.25
CA LYS A 3 -30.25 1.76 -54.91
C LYS A 3 -28.94 1.00 -54.67
N LYS A 4 -28.42 0.30 -55.68
CA LYS A 4 -27.13 -0.39 -55.62
C LYS A 4 -25.96 0.56 -55.28
N ALA A 5 -25.83 1.68 -55.99
CA ALA A 5 -24.80 2.68 -55.72
C ALA A 5 -24.98 3.37 -54.36
N LYS A 6 -26.22 3.48 -53.86
CA LYS A 6 -26.51 3.96 -52.49
C LYS A 6 -26.05 2.97 -51.42
N TYR A 7 -26.25 1.67 -51.63
CA TYR A 7 -25.79 0.64 -50.70
C TYR A 7 -24.26 0.47 -50.72
N GLU A 8 -23.63 0.56 -51.90
CA GLU A 8 -22.16 0.55 -52.03
C GLU A 8 -21.53 1.74 -51.28
N LEU A 9 -22.11 2.94 -51.39
CA LEU A 9 -21.65 4.11 -50.65
C LEU A 9 -21.81 3.94 -49.13
N ILE A 10 -22.93 3.40 -48.66
CA ILE A 10 -23.16 3.15 -47.23
C ILE A 10 -22.16 2.11 -46.69
N LEU A 11 -21.87 1.07 -47.46
CA LEU A 11 -20.91 0.03 -47.07
C LEU A 11 -19.49 0.59 -46.93
N ILE A 12 -19.07 1.46 -47.85
CA ILE A 12 -17.76 2.13 -47.80
C ILE A 12 -17.65 2.99 -46.53
N ILE A 13 -18.71 3.74 -46.19
CA ILE A 13 -18.75 4.56 -44.98
C ILE A 13 -18.64 3.68 -43.72
N LEU A 14 -19.37 2.56 -43.66
CA LEU A 14 -19.32 1.63 -42.53
C LEU A 14 -17.93 1.01 -42.36
N ILE A 15 -17.29 0.59 -43.45
CA ILE A 15 -15.92 0.07 -43.41
C ILE A 15 -14.95 1.16 -42.90
N GLY A 16 -15.10 2.40 -43.37
CA GLY A 16 -14.32 3.54 -42.89
C GLY A 16 -14.47 3.77 -41.38
N VAL A 17 -15.69 3.72 -40.86
CA VAL A 17 -15.96 3.85 -39.42
C VAL A 17 -15.33 2.71 -38.62
N VAL A 18 -15.41 1.47 -39.10
CA VAL A 18 -14.79 0.32 -38.43
C VAL A 18 -13.27 0.47 -38.42
N LEU A 19 -12.66 0.84 -39.55
CA LEU A 19 -11.21 1.02 -39.65
C LEU A 19 -10.71 2.16 -38.76
N ILE A 20 -11.43 3.28 -38.68
CA ILE A 20 -11.10 4.40 -37.79
C ILE A 20 -11.20 3.97 -36.31
N ASN A 21 -12.28 3.29 -35.91
CA ASN A 21 -12.42 2.82 -34.53
C ASN A 21 -11.38 1.76 -34.16
N THR A 22 -11.05 0.86 -35.08
CA THR A 22 -10.02 -0.16 -34.87
C THR A 22 -8.63 0.50 -34.76
N ALA A 23 -8.35 1.49 -35.59
CA ALA A 23 -7.13 2.27 -35.51
C ALA A 23 -7.04 3.04 -34.19
N ILE A 24 -8.14 3.64 -33.70
CA ILE A 24 -8.18 4.31 -32.37
C ILE A 24 -7.90 3.30 -31.26
N VAL A 25 -8.48 2.10 -31.29
CA VAL A 25 -8.23 1.06 -30.28
C VAL A 25 -6.78 0.56 -30.32
N ILE A 26 -6.18 0.41 -31.51
CA ILE A 26 -4.77 -0.02 -31.66
C ILE A 26 -3.79 1.11 -31.33
N SER A 27 -4.17 2.37 -31.57
CA SER A 27 -3.34 3.56 -31.30
C SER A 27 -3.54 4.14 -29.92
N HIS A 28 -4.48 3.61 -29.12
CA HIS A 28 -4.35 3.68 -27.68
C HIS A 28 -3.16 2.78 -27.33
N PRO A 29 -2.00 3.35 -26.94
CA PRO A 29 -1.02 2.51 -26.27
C PRO A 29 -1.77 1.83 -25.12
N GLU A 30 -1.65 0.51 -25.00
CA GLU A 30 -1.81 -0.10 -23.69
C GLU A 30 -1.04 0.81 -22.74
N LYS A 31 -1.70 1.31 -21.69
CA LYS A 31 -0.98 1.90 -20.58
C LYS A 31 -0.01 0.80 -20.14
N LYS A 32 1.23 0.87 -20.62
CA LYS A 32 2.33 0.21 -19.95
C LYS A 32 2.24 0.75 -18.54
N SER A 33 2.11 -0.18 -17.60
CA SER A 33 2.22 0.10 -16.18
C SER A 33 3.48 0.93 -15.97
N ASP A 34 3.33 2.24 -15.81
CA ASP A 34 4.40 3.16 -15.44
C ASP A 34 4.73 2.87 -13.97
N SER A 35 5.53 1.82 -13.74
CA SER A 35 6.36 1.51 -12.57
C SER A 35 6.56 0.00 -12.46
N GLU A 36 7.52 -0.55 -13.20
CA GLU A 36 8.19 -1.74 -12.67
C GLU A 36 8.98 -1.27 -11.45
N ASN A 37 8.40 -1.46 -10.26
CA ASN A 37 9.10 -1.18 -9.02
C ASN A 37 10.44 -1.94 -9.02
N CYS A 38 11.56 -1.23 -8.93
CA CYS A 38 12.88 -1.80 -9.24
C CYS A 38 13.51 -2.62 -8.10
N TYR A 39 12.74 -2.99 -7.07
CA TYR A 39 13.24 -3.74 -5.92
C TYR A 39 12.91 -5.24 -6.01
N ASN A 40 13.73 -6.05 -5.34
CA ASN A 40 13.54 -7.49 -5.26
C ASN A 40 12.25 -7.82 -4.50
N MET A 41 11.31 -8.44 -5.21
CA MET A 41 10.04 -8.92 -4.68
C MET A 41 10.06 -10.44 -4.59
N THR A 42 9.61 -10.97 -3.45
CA THR A 42 9.52 -12.41 -3.20
C THR A 42 8.13 -12.76 -2.67
N THR A 43 7.62 -13.94 -3.01
CA THR A 43 6.36 -14.43 -2.46
C THR A 43 6.57 -14.97 -1.05
N VAL A 44 5.78 -14.50 -0.08
CA VAL A 44 5.76 -15.03 1.29
C VAL A 44 4.82 -16.23 1.38
N GLY A 45 3.63 -16.09 0.78
CA GLY A 45 2.63 -17.14 0.71
C GLY A 45 1.41 -16.71 -0.09
N SER A 46 0.56 -17.68 -0.45
CA SER A 46 -0.68 -17.45 -1.17
C SER A 46 -1.74 -18.48 -0.79
N ASN A 47 -3.01 -18.12 -0.94
CA ASN A 47 -4.15 -19.02 -0.81
C ASN A 47 -5.28 -18.54 -1.75
N GLU A 48 -6.50 -19.06 -1.58
CA GLU A 48 -7.66 -18.70 -2.40
C GLU A 48 -8.04 -17.21 -2.36
N ASN A 49 -7.64 -16.49 -1.31
CA ASN A 49 -7.95 -15.07 -1.14
C ASN A 49 -6.96 -14.15 -1.87
N GLY A 50 -5.73 -14.61 -2.14
CA GLY A 50 -4.69 -13.78 -2.74
C GLY A 50 -3.26 -14.22 -2.41
N THR A 51 -2.34 -13.27 -2.52
CA THR A 51 -0.90 -13.46 -2.34
C THR A 51 -0.31 -12.36 -1.48
N VAL A 52 0.64 -12.72 -0.62
CA VAL A 52 1.45 -11.77 0.15
C VAL A 52 2.86 -11.76 -0.42
N TYR A 53 3.32 -10.57 -0.78
CA TYR A 53 4.68 -10.33 -1.26
C TYR A 53 5.53 -9.67 -0.18
N LYS A 54 6.84 -9.95 -0.23
CA LYS A 54 7.87 -9.27 0.55
C LYS A 54 8.80 -8.54 -0.39
N ILE A 55 9.01 -7.27 -0.10
CA ILE A 55 9.91 -6.36 -0.79
C ILE A 55 10.98 -5.90 0.21
N ILE A 56 12.23 -5.83 -0.26
CA ILE A 56 13.34 -5.29 0.54
C ILE A 56 13.88 -4.04 -0.16
N ALA A 57 13.96 -2.93 0.58
CA ALA A 57 14.40 -1.63 0.09
C ALA A 57 15.24 -0.86 1.13
N GLY A 58 15.83 0.26 0.71
CA GLY A 58 16.67 1.12 1.55
C GLY A 58 18.08 0.57 1.73
N ASN A 59 18.65 0.75 2.92
CA ASN A 59 19.99 0.25 3.22
C ASN A 59 19.95 -1.22 3.67
N ASN A 60 20.12 -2.14 2.71
CA ASN A 60 20.09 -3.59 2.97
C ASN A 60 21.18 -4.10 3.91
N SER A 61 22.23 -3.31 4.17
CA SER A 61 23.30 -3.64 5.12
C SER A 61 23.00 -3.17 6.55
N SER A 62 21.90 -2.44 6.76
CA SER A 62 21.51 -1.93 8.08
C SER A 62 20.98 -3.05 8.97
N ASN A 63 21.41 -3.04 10.24
CA ASN A 63 20.86 -3.92 11.28
C ASN A 63 19.54 -3.40 11.88
N ASP A 64 19.16 -2.17 11.51
CA ASP A 64 17.90 -1.56 11.92
C ASP A 64 16.88 -1.74 10.81
N THR A 65 15.95 -2.66 11.04
CA THR A 65 14.87 -3.00 10.10
C THR A 65 13.55 -2.36 10.51
N VAL A 66 12.94 -1.65 9.56
CA VAL A 66 11.57 -1.14 9.64
C VAL A 66 10.67 -2.09 8.84
N GLY A 67 9.64 -2.63 9.48
CA GLY A 67 8.57 -3.37 8.81
C GLY A 67 7.45 -2.45 8.37
N VAL A 68 6.99 -2.58 7.13
CA VAL A 68 5.84 -1.83 6.60
C VAL A 68 4.83 -2.84 6.07
N ILE A 69 3.57 -2.72 6.46
CA ILE A 69 2.47 -3.56 5.98
C ILE A 69 1.54 -2.69 5.14
N LEU A 70 1.26 -3.15 3.91
CA LEU A 70 0.44 -2.46 2.92
C LEU A 70 -0.57 -3.44 2.30
N GLY A 71 -1.71 -2.91 1.83
CA GLY A 71 -2.66 -3.70 1.03
C GLY A 71 -3.62 -4.58 1.83
N VAL A 72 -3.61 -4.50 3.17
CA VAL A 72 -4.49 -5.31 4.02
C VAL A 72 -5.96 -5.09 3.65
N HIS A 73 -6.33 -3.88 3.25
CA HIS A 73 -7.66 -3.58 2.72
C HIS A 73 -7.55 -3.04 1.28
N PRO A 74 -7.96 -3.81 0.25
CA PRO A 74 -7.81 -3.40 -1.16
C PRO A 74 -8.49 -2.09 -1.54
N ARG A 75 -9.51 -1.66 -0.79
CA ARG A 75 -10.21 -0.40 -1.04
C ARG A 75 -9.45 0.83 -0.55
N GLU A 76 -8.45 0.64 0.30
CA GLU A 76 -7.59 1.67 0.88
C GLU A 76 -6.28 1.80 0.05
N HIS A 77 -6.34 1.40 -1.22
CA HIS A 77 -5.17 1.22 -2.10
C HIS A 77 -4.35 2.47 -2.39
N GLU A 78 -4.94 3.66 -2.38
CA GLU A 78 -4.22 4.86 -2.84
C GLU A 78 -3.02 5.17 -1.95
N ILE A 79 -3.15 5.14 -0.62
CA ILE A 79 -2.00 5.32 0.29
C ILE A 79 -1.03 4.15 0.21
N HIS A 80 -1.52 2.91 0.03
CA HIS A 80 -0.66 1.74 -0.09
C HIS A 80 0.26 1.86 -1.31
N GLU A 81 -0.32 2.26 -2.44
CA GLU A 81 0.41 2.53 -3.67
C GLU A 81 1.38 3.70 -3.51
N GLU A 82 0.97 4.81 -2.89
CA GLU A 82 1.84 5.98 -2.71
C GLU A 82 3.01 5.70 -1.77
N VAL A 83 2.83 4.95 -0.68
CA VAL A 83 3.94 4.50 0.18
C VAL A 83 4.89 3.61 -0.63
N ASN A 84 4.35 2.64 -1.36
CA ASN A 84 5.14 1.69 -2.11
C ASN A 84 5.93 2.33 -3.26
N LYS A 85 5.28 3.25 -4.01
CA LYS A 85 5.89 4.05 -5.09
C LYS A 85 6.94 5.00 -4.54
N THR A 86 6.66 5.68 -3.43
CA THR A 86 7.62 6.63 -2.83
C THR A 86 8.88 5.92 -2.36
N ILE A 87 8.76 4.76 -1.70
CA ILE A 87 9.93 3.93 -1.37
C ILE A 87 10.67 3.53 -2.65
N ALA A 88 9.97 3.03 -3.67
CA ALA A 88 10.59 2.65 -4.95
C ALA A 88 11.38 3.79 -5.59
N ASN A 89 10.81 4.99 -5.60
CA ASN A 89 11.42 6.18 -6.17
C ASN A 89 12.65 6.64 -5.39
N ILE A 90 12.62 6.58 -4.05
CA ILE A 90 13.77 6.93 -3.21
C ILE A 90 14.92 5.92 -3.39
N THR A 91 14.61 4.63 -3.46
CA THR A 91 15.60 3.55 -3.43
C THR A 91 15.97 3.00 -4.82
N GLY A 92 15.38 3.56 -5.87
CA GLY A 92 15.62 3.11 -7.23
C GLY A 92 16.93 3.60 -7.81
N GLU A 93 17.26 3.13 -9.02
CA GLU A 93 18.51 3.44 -9.72
C GLU A 93 18.79 4.96 -9.81
N ASN A 94 17.73 5.76 -10.00
CA ASN A 94 17.80 7.22 -10.10
C ASN A 94 17.31 7.95 -8.83
N GLY A 95 17.07 7.21 -7.75
CA GLY A 95 16.59 7.74 -6.47
C GLY A 95 17.69 8.42 -5.65
N THR A 96 17.29 9.13 -4.60
CA THR A 96 18.23 9.77 -3.66
C THR A 96 19.08 8.75 -2.90
N ASN A 97 18.59 7.52 -2.72
CA ASN A 97 19.28 6.42 -2.03
C ASN A 97 19.81 6.82 -0.64
N ASN A 98 19.06 7.67 0.06
CA ASN A 98 19.45 8.31 1.32
C ASN A 98 18.84 7.68 2.57
N LEU A 99 18.06 6.59 2.44
CA LEU A 99 17.53 5.86 3.59
C LEU A 99 18.66 5.13 4.32
N THR A 100 18.73 5.31 5.64
CA THR A 100 19.76 4.72 6.49
C THR A 100 19.36 3.36 7.05
N LYS A 101 18.06 3.05 7.06
CA LYS A 101 17.46 1.81 7.56
C LYS A 101 17.15 0.83 6.44
N LYS A 102 16.99 -0.44 6.83
CA LYS A 102 16.44 -1.47 5.95
C LYS A 102 14.92 -1.43 6.05
N PHE A 103 14.22 -1.32 4.93
CA PHE A 103 12.77 -1.41 4.87
C PHE A 103 12.39 -2.80 4.35
N VAL A 104 11.55 -3.50 5.11
CA VAL A 104 10.91 -4.76 4.70
C VAL A 104 9.42 -4.50 4.57
N ILE A 105 8.96 -4.43 3.32
CA ILE A 105 7.55 -4.16 3.01
C ILE A 105 6.84 -5.48 2.74
N TYR A 106 5.79 -5.76 3.48
CA TYR A 106 4.84 -6.82 3.21
C TYR A 106 3.64 -6.21 2.48
N TYR A 107 3.38 -6.67 1.25
CA TYR A 107 2.31 -6.15 0.41
C TYR A 107 1.29 -7.26 0.15
N VAL A 108 0.06 -7.06 0.66
CA VAL A 108 -1.07 -7.97 0.44
C VAL A 108 -1.76 -7.62 -0.86
N VAL A 109 -2.00 -8.62 -1.70
CA VAL A 109 -2.76 -8.50 -2.95
C VAL A 109 -3.87 -9.55 -2.94
N THR A 110 -5.12 -9.11 -2.84
CA THR A 110 -6.28 -10.00 -2.95
C THR A 110 -6.56 -10.37 -4.40
N ASN A 111 -7.14 -11.54 -4.64
CA ASN A 111 -7.52 -11.95 -6.00
C ASN A 111 -8.68 -11.12 -6.57
N ASP A 112 -8.62 -10.80 -7.86
CA ASP A 112 -9.59 -9.94 -8.57
C ASP A 112 -11.03 -10.48 -8.61
N ASN A 113 -11.22 -11.78 -8.33
CA ASN A 113 -12.56 -12.38 -8.25
C ASN A 113 -13.32 -11.95 -6.97
N LEU A 114 -12.62 -11.35 -6.00
CA LEU A 114 -13.21 -10.73 -4.82
C LEU A 114 -13.53 -9.26 -5.14
N THR A 115 -14.80 -8.88 -5.09
CA THR A 115 -15.24 -7.56 -5.60
C THR A 115 -16.01 -6.72 -4.58
N SER A 116 -16.65 -7.35 -3.58
CA SER A 116 -17.37 -6.62 -2.54
C SER A 116 -16.44 -6.21 -1.41
N ARG A 117 -16.81 -5.16 -0.66
CA ARG A 117 -16.08 -4.75 0.56
C ARG A 117 -16.07 -5.87 1.61
N ASP A 118 -17.20 -6.57 1.73
CA ASP A 118 -17.40 -7.60 2.75
C ASP A 118 -16.63 -8.88 2.44
N ASP A 119 -16.21 -9.07 1.19
CA ASP A 119 -15.31 -10.17 0.79
C ASP A 119 -13.83 -9.74 0.84
N THR A 120 -13.50 -8.59 0.24
CA THR A 120 -12.10 -8.15 0.07
C THR A 120 -11.41 -7.78 1.39
N ARG A 121 -12.13 -7.14 2.32
CA ARG A 121 -11.58 -6.76 3.62
C ARG A 121 -11.15 -7.98 4.45
N PRO A 122 -12.04 -8.93 4.80
CA PRO A 122 -11.62 -10.08 5.58
C PRO A 122 -10.62 -10.97 4.83
N ALA A 123 -10.68 -11.04 3.50
CA ALA A 123 -9.69 -11.74 2.69
C ALA A 123 -8.27 -11.19 2.90
N GLY A 124 -8.08 -9.87 2.80
CA GLY A 124 -6.79 -9.23 3.02
C GLY A 124 -6.31 -9.33 4.47
N GLU A 125 -7.20 -9.15 5.44
CA GLU A 125 -6.88 -9.37 6.87
C GLU A 125 -6.43 -10.82 7.15
N ASN A 126 -7.10 -11.81 6.55
CA ASN A 126 -6.74 -13.22 6.73
C ASN A 126 -5.41 -13.56 6.04
N LEU A 127 -5.15 -13.01 4.85
CA LEU A 127 -3.84 -13.13 4.19
C LEU A 127 -2.71 -12.56 5.06
N ALA A 128 -2.92 -11.37 5.64
CA ALA A 128 -1.97 -10.76 6.55
C ALA A 128 -1.74 -11.61 7.81
N HIS A 129 -2.82 -12.10 8.42
CA HIS A 129 -2.76 -13.02 9.55
C HIS A 129 -1.98 -14.30 9.21
N ASP A 130 -2.25 -14.92 8.07
CA ASP A 130 -1.70 -16.23 7.73
C ASP A 130 -0.23 -16.18 7.26
N PHE A 131 0.19 -15.06 6.64
CA PHE A 131 1.50 -14.97 5.97
C PHE A 131 2.39 -13.81 6.46
N ILE A 132 1.86 -12.76 7.07
CA ILE A 132 2.69 -11.67 7.62
C ILE A 132 2.99 -11.94 9.09
N VAL A 133 1.94 -12.13 9.91
CA VAL A 133 2.06 -12.32 11.36
C VAL A 133 3.09 -13.41 11.73
N PRO A 134 3.08 -14.62 11.17
CA PRO A 134 4.05 -15.65 11.53
C PRO A 134 5.46 -15.41 10.99
N ASN A 135 5.62 -14.58 9.93
CA ASN A 135 6.89 -14.45 9.21
C ASN A 135 7.66 -13.16 9.56
N ILE A 136 6.98 -12.09 9.96
CA ILE A 136 7.58 -10.76 10.14
C ILE A 136 8.69 -10.72 11.20
N LYS A 137 8.60 -11.55 12.23
CA LYS A 137 9.63 -11.64 13.28
C LYS A 137 10.99 -12.11 12.74
N ALA A 138 11.01 -12.93 11.70
CA ALA A 138 12.25 -13.43 11.10
C ALA A 138 13.08 -12.31 10.45
N ASP A 139 12.46 -11.19 10.07
CA ASP A 139 13.15 -10.02 9.54
C ASP A 139 13.73 -9.12 10.64
N ASN A 140 13.51 -9.47 11.92
CA ASN A 140 13.99 -8.74 13.10
C ASN A 140 13.70 -7.22 13.09
N PRO A 141 12.45 -6.80 12.79
CA PRO A 141 12.11 -5.38 12.79
C PRO A 141 12.18 -4.80 14.20
N PHE A 142 12.69 -3.57 14.33
CA PHE A 142 12.58 -2.85 15.60
C PHE A 142 11.25 -2.12 15.74
N VAL A 143 10.60 -1.81 14.61
CA VAL A 143 9.26 -1.25 14.53
C VAL A 143 8.55 -1.81 13.29
N VAL A 144 7.24 -2.03 13.41
CA VAL A 144 6.33 -2.38 12.31
C VAL A 144 5.22 -1.35 12.26
N ILE A 145 4.88 -0.88 11.07
CA ILE A 145 3.70 -0.03 10.85
C ILE A 145 2.75 -0.67 9.84
N ASP A 146 1.48 -0.71 10.20
CA ASP A 146 0.38 -1.06 9.31
C ASP A 146 -0.30 0.22 8.81
N VAL A 147 -0.34 0.42 7.50
CA VAL A 147 -0.79 1.67 6.89
C VAL A 147 -2.13 1.45 6.23
N HIS A 148 -3.11 2.27 6.58
CA HIS A 148 -4.51 2.16 6.20
C HIS A 148 -5.11 3.50 5.76
N GLU A 149 -6.33 3.42 5.22
CA GLU A 149 -7.18 4.58 5.03
C GLU A 149 -8.50 4.44 5.78
N ILE A 150 -9.01 5.57 6.26
CA ILE A 150 -10.23 5.64 7.04
C ILE A 150 -11.24 6.63 6.45
N ASP A 151 -12.52 6.34 6.68
CA ASP A 151 -13.63 7.20 6.29
C ASP A 151 -13.59 8.54 7.07
N PRO A 152 -13.86 9.70 6.46
CA PRO A 152 -13.86 11.00 7.14
C PRO A 152 -14.91 11.14 8.25
N LYS A 153 -15.84 10.19 8.42
CA LYS A 153 -16.87 10.23 9.46
C LYS A 153 -16.36 9.92 10.88
N TYR A 154 -15.16 9.35 11.01
CA TYR A 154 -14.57 9.05 12.32
C TYR A 154 -14.03 10.34 12.96
N GLU A 155 -13.83 10.32 14.29
CA GLU A 155 -13.38 11.50 15.07
C GLU A 155 -12.10 12.12 14.49
N TYR A 156 -11.14 11.27 14.13
CA TYR A 156 -9.96 11.63 13.37
C TYR A 156 -9.88 10.77 12.12
N SER A 157 -9.58 11.41 11.00
CA SER A 157 -9.36 10.72 9.72
C SER A 157 -7.91 10.77 9.26
N ASN A 158 -7.00 11.26 10.11
CA ASN A 158 -5.56 11.26 9.90
C ASN A 158 -4.91 11.10 11.28
N PHE A 159 -4.40 9.91 11.58
CA PHE A 159 -3.81 9.64 12.88
C PHE A 159 -2.84 8.45 12.84
N ILE A 160 -2.02 8.37 13.89
CA ILE A 160 -1.21 7.20 14.21
C ILE A 160 -1.55 6.70 15.60
N TYR A 161 -1.52 5.39 15.76
CA TYR A 161 -1.85 4.70 17.00
C TYR A 161 -0.79 3.66 17.36
N SER A 162 -0.45 3.59 18.65
CA SER A 162 0.46 2.60 19.23
C SER A 162 -0.30 1.36 19.68
N ILE A 163 -0.11 0.23 18.98
CA ILE A 163 -0.82 -1.03 19.26
C ILE A 163 -0.16 -1.80 20.42
N SER A 164 1.17 -1.69 20.56
CA SER A 164 1.93 -2.34 21.64
C SER A 164 1.69 -1.63 22.97
N ASN A 165 0.46 -1.78 23.50
CA ASN A 165 -0.08 -1.20 24.74
C ASN A 165 1.01 -0.84 25.75
N ASN A 166 1.33 0.45 25.83
CA ASN A 166 2.09 1.11 26.91
C ASN A 166 3.60 0.87 26.99
N SER A 167 4.26 0.42 25.92
CA SER A 167 5.71 0.61 25.84
C SER A 167 5.99 2.11 25.62
N ALA A 168 6.70 2.76 26.56
CA ALA A 168 7.09 4.17 26.46
C ALA A 168 7.83 4.47 25.14
N LYS A 169 8.51 3.44 24.59
CA LYS A 169 9.21 3.49 23.32
C LYS A 169 8.26 3.51 22.13
N THR A 170 7.26 2.63 22.09
CA THR A 170 6.27 2.59 20.99
C THR A 170 5.43 3.87 20.97
N ASN A 171 5.03 4.36 22.15
CA ASN A 171 4.33 5.64 22.27
C ASN A 171 5.23 6.82 21.83
N GLY A 172 6.52 6.78 22.14
CA GLY A 172 7.48 7.76 21.66
C GLY A 172 7.64 7.74 20.13
N TYR A 173 7.64 6.56 19.51
CA TYR A 173 7.66 6.44 18.05
C TYR A 173 6.38 7.01 17.42
N ALA A 174 5.20 6.65 17.95
CA ALA A 174 3.94 7.20 17.48
C ALA A 174 3.93 8.73 17.56
N GLN A 175 4.40 9.31 18.67
CA GLN A 175 4.47 10.76 18.82
C GLN A 175 5.43 11.42 17.83
N ILE A 176 6.64 10.87 17.65
CA ILE A 176 7.62 11.42 16.69
C ILE A 176 7.02 11.42 15.28
N ILE A 177 6.37 10.33 14.88
CA ILE A 177 5.75 10.24 13.55
C ILE A 177 4.59 11.23 13.45
N ALA A 178 3.70 11.29 14.46
CA ALA A 178 2.59 12.24 14.52
C ALA A 178 3.08 13.69 14.31
N ASP A 179 4.12 14.10 15.03
CA ASP A 179 4.70 15.45 14.95
C ASP A 179 5.30 15.74 13.55
N ASN A 180 5.95 14.75 12.92
CA ASN A 180 6.54 14.91 11.59
C ASN A 180 5.48 15.00 10.49
N LEU A 181 4.38 14.25 10.63
CA LEU A 181 3.31 14.22 9.65
C LEU A 181 2.34 15.40 9.86
N GLY A 182 2.26 15.93 11.07
CA GLY A 182 1.25 16.92 11.46
C GLY A 182 -0.13 16.28 11.65
N ILE A 183 -0.16 15.06 12.19
CA ILE A 183 -1.39 14.28 12.43
C ILE A 183 -1.51 13.94 13.92
N GLU A 184 -2.64 13.37 14.32
CA GLU A 184 -2.91 13.05 15.72
C GLU A 184 -2.29 11.73 16.16
N ASN A 185 -1.85 11.67 17.42
CA ASN A 185 -1.52 10.43 18.10
C ASN A 185 -2.75 9.97 18.89
N PHE A 186 -3.57 9.11 18.30
CA PHE A 186 -4.92 8.82 18.75
C PHE A 186 -5.10 7.35 19.13
N ASN A 187 -5.75 7.08 20.26
CA ASN A 187 -6.07 5.72 20.68
C ASN A 187 -7.33 5.22 19.98
N PHE A 188 -7.15 4.52 18.86
CA PHE A 188 -8.24 3.95 18.09
C PHE A 188 -8.58 2.54 18.58
N THR A 189 -9.80 2.37 19.12
CA THR A 189 -10.27 1.10 19.69
C THR A 189 -11.27 0.36 18.80
N GLU A 190 -11.45 0.81 17.56
CA GLU A 190 -12.38 0.20 16.60
C GLU A 190 -11.63 -0.57 15.51
N GLY A 191 -12.37 -1.34 14.69
CA GLY A 191 -11.83 -2.06 13.54
C GLY A 191 -11.36 -3.48 13.83
N THR A 192 -11.31 -4.29 12.77
CA THR A 192 -11.01 -5.73 12.80
C THR A 192 -9.57 -6.07 12.46
N SER A 193 -8.91 -5.26 11.63
CA SER A 193 -7.48 -5.43 11.27
C SER A 193 -6.57 -5.46 12.51
N PRO A 194 -6.74 -4.58 13.52
CA PRO A 194 -5.89 -4.62 14.71
C PRO A 194 -5.85 -6.00 15.38
N HIS A 195 -7.01 -6.62 15.61
CA HIS A 195 -7.11 -7.92 16.27
C HIS A 195 -6.50 -9.07 15.47
N LYS A 196 -6.47 -8.98 14.13
CA LYS A 196 -5.96 -10.03 13.25
C LYS A 196 -4.49 -9.86 12.88
N VAL A 197 -4.01 -8.63 12.83
CA VAL A 197 -2.69 -8.31 12.25
C VAL A 197 -1.78 -7.68 13.30
N THR A 198 -2.07 -6.46 13.74
CA THR A 198 -1.12 -5.68 14.52
C THR A 198 -1.03 -6.11 15.98
N GLU A 199 -2.12 -6.51 16.64
CA GLU A 199 -2.09 -7.04 18.00
C GLU A 199 -1.30 -8.36 18.10
N PRO A 200 -1.50 -9.37 17.21
CA PRO A 200 -0.64 -10.55 17.16
C PRO A 200 0.83 -10.25 16.91
N ILE A 201 1.17 -9.24 16.09
CA ILE A 201 2.56 -8.82 15.87
C ILE A 201 3.13 -8.18 17.13
N ALA A 202 2.37 -7.30 17.79
CA ALA A 202 2.77 -6.68 19.05
C ALA A 202 3.01 -7.72 20.15
N ALA A 203 2.16 -8.75 20.23
CA ALA A 203 2.29 -9.87 21.17
C ALA A 203 3.60 -10.67 20.98
N GLN A 204 4.25 -10.57 19.82
CA GLN A 204 5.55 -11.18 19.57
C GLN A 204 6.74 -10.38 20.14
N GLY A 205 6.47 -9.23 20.78
CA GLY A 205 7.45 -8.33 21.38
C GLY A 205 7.97 -7.26 20.42
N ILE A 206 7.27 -7.01 19.32
CA ILE A 206 7.64 -6.03 18.30
C ILE A 206 6.92 -4.70 18.60
N ASN A 207 7.61 -3.57 18.41
CA ASN A 207 6.95 -2.26 18.50
C ASN A 207 6.04 -2.12 17.27
N THR A 208 4.74 -2.04 17.46
CA THR A 208 3.77 -2.06 16.37
C THR A 208 2.90 -0.83 16.40
N LEU A 209 2.78 -0.19 15.25
CA LEU A 209 2.03 1.02 15.01
C LEU A 209 0.98 0.76 13.93
N LEU A 210 -0.08 1.54 13.96
CA LEU A 210 -1.07 1.60 12.89
C LEU A 210 -1.26 3.07 12.51
N MET A 211 -1.26 3.38 11.22
CA MET A 211 -1.53 4.72 10.70
C MET A 211 -2.73 4.69 9.79
N GLU A 212 -3.61 5.67 9.97
CA GLU A 212 -4.76 5.93 9.11
C GLU A 212 -4.58 7.29 8.43
N THR A 213 -4.87 7.36 7.14
CA THR A 213 -5.08 8.62 6.42
C THR A 213 -6.49 8.68 5.82
N CYS A 214 -6.97 9.86 5.46
CA CYS A 214 -8.36 9.98 5.02
C CYS A 214 -8.52 9.41 3.61
N ILE A 215 -9.52 8.56 3.40
CA ILE A 215 -9.81 7.99 2.07
C ILE A 215 -10.10 9.07 1.03
N THR A 216 -10.59 10.25 1.45
CA THR A 216 -10.86 11.38 0.56
C THR A 216 -9.69 12.35 0.40
N ASN A 217 -8.54 12.09 1.03
CA ASN A 217 -7.35 12.90 0.76
C ASN A 217 -6.94 12.74 -0.72
N SER A 218 -6.51 13.84 -1.31
CA SER A 218 -5.99 13.84 -2.68
C SER A 218 -4.74 12.98 -2.79
N ILE A 219 -4.45 12.49 -3.99
CA ILE A 219 -3.22 11.72 -4.25
C ILE A 219 -1.96 12.51 -3.84
N GLN A 220 -1.95 13.83 -4.03
CA GLN A 220 -0.82 14.66 -3.57
C GLN A 220 -0.68 14.67 -2.05
N GLU A 221 -1.78 14.77 -1.30
CA GLU A 221 -1.73 14.68 0.18
C GLU A 221 -1.27 13.29 0.64
N LYS A 222 -1.71 12.22 -0.04
CA LYS A 222 -1.26 10.85 0.23
C LYS A 222 0.23 10.66 -0.10
N HIS A 223 0.71 11.26 -1.19
CA HIS A 223 2.13 11.30 -1.54
C HIS A 223 2.96 12.03 -0.48
N ASP A 224 2.55 13.24 -0.08
CA ASP A 224 3.23 14.02 0.96
C ASP A 224 3.26 13.27 2.31
N THR A 225 2.16 12.57 2.63
CA THR A 225 2.06 11.70 3.82
C THR A 225 3.02 10.52 3.72
N ALA A 226 3.06 9.83 2.58
CA ALA A 226 3.97 8.72 2.32
C ALA A 226 5.45 9.14 2.46
N GLU A 227 5.85 10.25 1.84
CA GLU A 227 7.22 10.76 1.93
C GLU A 227 7.61 11.09 3.37
N LYS A 228 6.76 11.86 4.08
CA LYS A 228 7.00 12.20 5.50
C LYS A 228 7.05 10.96 6.38
N LEU A 229 6.18 9.98 6.15
CA LEU A 229 6.16 8.73 6.90
C LEU A 229 7.47 7.96 6.74
N ILE A 230 7.94 7.79 5.51
CA ILE A 230 9.17 7.05 5.22
C ILE A 230 10.37 7.70 5.92
N TYR A 231 10.51 9.02 5.81
CA TYR A 231 11.61 9.72 6.49
C TYR A 231 11.45 9.75 8.01
N ALA A 232 10.23 9.84 8.55
CA ALA A 232 10.00 9.75 9.98
C ALA A 232 10.44 8.37 10.52
N LEU A 233 10.08 7.29 9.81
CA LEU A 233 10.49 5.92 10.15
C LEU A 233 12.00 5.73 10.05
N ASP A 234 12.64 6.24 8.99
CA ASP A 234 14.10 6.13 8.80
C ASP A 234 14.88 6.80 9.95
N ASN A 235 14.35 7.93 10.45
CA ASN A 235 14.96 8.71 11.52
C ASN A 235 14.70 8.16 12.93
N LEU A 236 13.86 7.12 13.10
CA LEU A 236 13.63 6.51 14.40
C LEU A 236 14.90 5.85 14.95
N LYS A 237 15.11 6.02 16.26
CA LYS A 237 16.22 5.40 16.98
C LYS A 237 15.74 4.12 17.65
N LYS A 238 16.36 2.99 17.29
CA LYS A 238 16.17 1.70 17.95
C LYS A 238 16.58 1.75 19.42
#